data_AF-D5G7N8-F1
#
_entry.id   AF-D5G7N8-F1
#
_cell.length_a   1.000
_cell.length_b   1.000
_cell.length_c   1.000
_cell.angle_alpha   90.00
_cell.angle_beta   90.00
_cell.angle_gamma   90.00
#
_symmetry.space_group_name_H-M   'P 1'
#
loop_
_entity.id
_entity.type
_entity.pdbx_description
1 polymer ?
#
loop_
_entity_poly.entity_id
_entity_poly.type
_entity_poly.pdbx_seq_one_letter_code
_entity_poly.pdbx_strand_id
1 'polypeptide(L)'
;MPYSLTDHIHEHEIEARLGVPVAFIPHVAVWFQGIHHTVSVPLAKEMTSREIRNLYQDRYAGEKLIKVTGEAPLVKNISGKQGVEVGGFGVHSSGKRVVVCATIDNLLKGAATQCLQNMNLALGYGEYDGIPLG
;
A
#
# COMPACT_ATOMS: atom_id res chain seq x y z
N MET A 1 -12.92 3.81 -14.65
CA MET A 1 -14.18 3.06 -14.68
C MET A 1 -14.32 2.25 -13.40
N PRO A 2 -15.36 2.49 -12.59
CA PRO A 2 -15.71 1.61 -11.47
C PRO A 2 -16.03 0.19 -11.94
N TYR A 3 -15.72 -0.83 -11.13
CA TYR A 3 -16.19 -2.21 -11.33
C TYR A 3 -16.33 -2.92 -9.98
N SER A 4 -17.17 -3.96 -9.89
CA SER A 4 -17.34 -4.80 -8.69
C SER A 4 -17.27 -4.00 -7.38
N LEU A 5 -18.19 -3.03 -7.25
CA LEU A 5 -18.09 -1.95 -6.25
C LEU A 5 -18.42 -2.37 -4.82
N THR A 6 -19.01 -3.55 -4.65
CA THR A 6 -19.26 -4.24 -3.39
C THR A 6 -18.93 -5.71 -3.59
N ASP A 7 -18.64 -6.43 -2.50
CA ASP A 7 -18.39 -7.89 -2.52
C ASP A 7 -17.25 -8.27 -3.49
N HIS A 8 -16.30 -7.35 -3.69
CA HIS A 8 -15.11 -7.63 -4.46
C HIS A 8 -14.28 -8.70 -3.73
N ILE A 9 -13.69 -9.66 -4.44
CA ILE A 9 -12.89 -10.72 -3.79
C ILE A 9 -11.80 -10.18 -2.85
N HIS A 10 -11.07 -9.14 -3.29
CA HIS A 10 -10.09 -8.45 -2.45
C HIS A 10 -10.67 -7.71 -1.24
N GLU A 11 -11.97 -7.36 -1.22
CA GLU A 11 -12.62 -6.83 -0.02
C GLU A 11 -12.56 -7.88 1.10
N HIS A 12 -13.01 -9.10 0.81
CA HIS A 12 -12.96 -10.23 1.75
C HIS A 12 -11.54 -10.60 2.17
N GLU A 13 -10.56 -10.55 1.26
CA GLU A 13 -9.16 -10.79 1.60
C GLU A 13 -8.61 -9.74 2.57
N ILE A 14 -8.93 -8.45 2.35
CA ILE A 14 -8.51 -7.36 3.24
C ILE A 14 -9.16 -7.53 4.61
N GLU A 15 -10.46 -7.79 4.67
CA GLU A 15 -11.18 -8.02 5.93
C GLU A 15 -10.61 -9.20 6.71
N ALA A 16 -10.33 -10.33 6.04
CA ALA A 16 -9.75 -11.51 6.67
C ALA A 16 -8.36 -11.25 7.25
N ARG A 17 -7.56 -10.36 6.63
CA ARG A 17 -6.22 -10.02 7.09
C ARG A 17 -6.21 -8.97 8.19
N LEU A 18 -7.13 -8.01 8.16
CA LEU A 18 -7.21 -6.93 9.15
C LEU A 18 -8.09 -7.28 10.36
N GLY A 19 -9.02 -8.23 10.21
CA GLY A 19 -9.99 -8.58 11.25
C GLY A 19 -11.05 -7.51 11.51
N VAL A 20 -11.23 -6.57 10.57
CA VAL A 20 -12.23 -5.49 10.64
C VAL A 20 -12.91 -5.31 9.28
N PRO A 21 -14.17 -4.88 9.25
CA PRO A 21 -14.86 -4.63 8.00
C PRO A 21 -14.23 -3.46 7.24
N VAL A 22 -14.21 -3.54 5.92
CA VAL A 22 -13.73 -2.46 5.04
C VAL A 22 -14.68 -2.24 3.87
N ALA A 23 -14.63 -1.06 3.27
CA ALA A 23 -15.26 -0.80 1.98
C ALA A 23 -14.16 -0.69 0.92
N PHE A 24 -14.16 -1.58 -0.07
CA PHE A 24 -13.17 -1.60 -1.15
C PHE A 24 -13.86 -1.35 -2.50
N ILE A 25 -13.55 -0.19 -3.10
CA ILE A 25 -14.21 0.27 -4.33
C ILE A 25 -13.18 0.45 -5.45
N PRO A 26 -12.94 -0.58 -6.27
CA PRO A 26 -11.89 -0.52 -7.28
C PRO A 26 -12.35 0.22 -8.54
N HIS A 27 -11.39 0.89 -9.16
CA HIS A 27 -11.57 1.60 -10.41
C HIS A 27 -10.44 1.25 -11.37
N VAL A 28 -10.78 0.88 -12.59
CA VAL A 28 -9.83 0.76 -13.70
C VAL A 28 -9.52 2.14 -14.23
N ALA A 29 -8.25 2.50 -14.34
CA ALA A 29 -7.84 3.75 -14.94
C ALA A 29 -7.11 3.52 -16.27
N VAL A 30 -6.87 4.60 -17.02
CA VAL A 30 -6.30 4.56 -18.38
C VAL A 30 -4.78 4.55 -18.38
N TRP A 31 -4.17 3.68 -17.57
CA TRP A 31 -2.73 3.42 -17.58
C TRP A 31 -2.48 1.92 -17.60
N PHE A 32 -1.35 1.51 -18.20
CA PHE A 32 -1.02 0.11 -18.42
C PHE A 32 -0.70 -0.64 -17.12
N GLN A 33 0.00 0.02 -16.19
CA GLN A 33 0.59 -0.63 -15.02
C GLN A 33 0.59 0.31 -13.81
N GLY A 34 0.26 -0.28 -12.67
CA GLY A 34 0.25 0.33 -11.34
C GLY A 34 -1.15 0.49 -10.75
N ILE A 35 -1.21 0.43 -9.42
CA ILE A 35 -2.40 0.67 -8.60
C ILE A 35 -2.11 1.86 -7.68
N HIS A 36 -3.12 2.70 -7.48
CA HIS A 36 -3.14 3.72 -6.44
C HIS A 36 -4.28 3.43 -5.47
N HIS A 37 -3.93 3.28 -4.20
CA HIS A 37 -4.88 3.19 -3.11
C HIS A 37 -5.01 4.55 -2.42
N THR A 38 -6.25 4.99 -2.21
CA THR A 38 -6.58 6.11 -1.32
C THR A 38 -7.40 5.54 -0.18
N VAL A 39 -6.81 5.50 1.01
CA VAL A 39 -7.36 4.79 2.17
C VAL A 39 -7.76 5.79 3.24
N SER A 40 -9.06 5.84 3.57
CA SER A 40 -9.58 6.69 4.64
C SER A 40 -9.84 5.86 5.89
N VAL A 41 -9.21 6.22 7.00
CA VAL A 41 -9.23 5.44 8.25
C VAL A 41 -9.65 6.33 9.42
N PRO A 42 -10.68 5.95 10.22
CA PRO A 42 -10.97 6.62 11.49
C PRO A 42 -9.84 6.35 12.50
N LEU A 43 -9.46 7.38 13.25
CA LEU A 43 -8.41 7.29 14.25
C LEU A 43 -9.01 7.04 15.64
N ALA A 44 -8.44 6.11 16.40
CA ALA A 44 -8.88 5.76 17.75
C ALA A 44 -8.66 6.89 18.78
N LYS A 45 -7.74 7.81 18.47
CA LYS A 45 -7.46 9.03 19.22
C LYS A 45 -7.10 10.15 18.24
N GLU A 46 -7.13 11.38 18.69
CA GLU A 46 -6.69 12.51 17.87
C GLU A 46 -5.19 12.38 17.58
N MET A 47 -4.82 12.53 16.32
CA MET A 47 -3.42 12.48 15.86
C MET A 47 -3.16 13.55 14.80
N THR A 48 -1.89 13.87 14.58
CA THR A 48 -1.40 14.77 13.54
C THR A 48 -0.83 14.00 12.36
N SER A 49 -0.76 14.62 11.18
CA SER A 49 -0.11 14.04 10.00
C SER A 49 1.33 13.58 10.26
N ARG A 50 2.07 14.34 11.09
CA ARG A 50 3.43 14.00 11.48
C ARG A 50 3.48 12.71 12.32
N GLU A 51 2.59 12.57 13.30
CA GLU A 51 2.53 11.36 14.12
C GLU A 51 2.18 10.13 13.28
N ILE A 52 1.21 10.24 12.36
CA ILE A 52 0.86 9.12 11.47
C ILE A 52 2.04 8.76 10.55
N ARG A 53 2.69 9.76 9.94
CA ARG A 53 3.86 9.50 9.10
C ARG A 53 4.98 8.80 9.89
N ASN A 54 5.26 9.24 11.11
CA ASN A 54 6.28 8.63 11.96
C ASN A 54 5.92 7.17 12.28
N LEU A 55 4.65 6.85 12.58
CA LEU A 55 4.22 5.47 12.78
C LEU A 55 4.54 4.56 11.58
N TYR A 56 4.32 5.05 10.36
CA TYR A 56 4.66 4.29 9.15
C TYR A 56 6.17 4.18 8.95
N GLN A 57 6.94 5.25 9.21
CA GLN A 57 8.40 5.22 9.11
C GLN A 57 9.01 4.24 10.11
N ASP A 58 8.53 4.23 11.35
CA ASP A 58 9.00 3.33 12.40
C ASP A 58 8.62 1.88 12.07
N ARG A 59 7.38 1.66 11.63
CA ARG A 59 6.88 0.32 11.30
C ARG A 59 7.63 -0.33 10.14
N TYR A 60 7.99 0.45 9.13
CA TYR A 60 8.67 -0.02 7.92
C TYR A 60 10.15 0.34 7.90
N ALA A 61 10.73 0.68 9.06
CA ALA A 61 12.15 0.93 9.19
C ALA A 61 12.95 -0.34 8.81
N GLY A 62 13.82 -0.22 7.80
CA GLY A 62 14.63 -1.33 7.30
C GLY A 62 14.01 -2.16 6.18
N GLU A 63 12.73 -1.92 5.84
CA GLU A 63 12.05 -2.61 4.75
C GLU A 63 12.50 -2.06 3.39
N LYS A 64 13.34 -2.81 2.65
CA LYS A 64 14.00 -2.30 1.43
C LYS A 64 13.05 -1.99 0.28
N LEU A 65 11.87 -2.61 0.28
CA LEU A 65 10.86 -2.45 -0.76
C LEU A 65 9.69 -1.55 -0.32
N ILE A 66 9.80 -0.86 0.82
CA ILE A 66 8.77 0.07 1.29
C ILE A 66 9.40 1.45 1.46
N LYS A 67 8.84 2.43 0.75
CA LYS A 67 9.28 3.82 0.82
C LYS A 67 8.16 4.69 1.38
N VAL A 68 8.42 5.31 2.53
CA VAL A 68 7.50 6.27 3.15
C VAL A 68 7.87 7.69 2.74
N THR A 69 6.97 8.37 2.01
CA THR A 69 7.11 9.74 1.51
C THR A 69 6.22 10.72 2.26
N GLY A 70 6.49 12.03 2.14
CA GLY A 70 5.59 13.05 2.67
C GLY A 70 4.37 13.24 1.75
N GLU A 71 4.65 13.49 0.48
CA GLU A 71 3.63 13.70 -0.55
C GLU A 71 2.92 12.39 -0.94
N ALA A 72 1.72 12.53 -1.49
CA ALA A 72 0.98 11.40 -2.06
C ALA A 72 1.75 10.82 -3.27
N PRO A 73 2.05 9.51 -3.28
CA PRO A 73 2.76 8.89 -4.38
C PRO A 73 1.90 8.84 -5.65
N LEU A 74 2.56 8.79 -6.81
CA LEU A 74 1.88 8.78 -8.10
C LEU A 74 2.13 7.46 -8.82
N VAL A 75 1.11 6.93 -9.51
CA VAL A 75 1.19 5.67 -10.27
C VAL A 75 2.37 5.67 -11.25
N LYS A 76 2.56 6.77 -11.98
CA LYS A 76 3.66 6.90 -12.95
C LYS A 76 5.06 6.71 -12.33
N ASN A 77 5.19 6.96 -11.03
CA ASN A 77 6.47 6.84 -10.33
C ASN A 77 6.74 5.41 -9.83
N ILE A 78 5.70 4.58 -9.66
CA ILE A 78 5.85 3.20 -9.17
C ILE A 78 5.86 2.16 -10.29
N SER A 79 5.30 2.49 -11.46
CA SER A 79 5.33 1.59 -12.62
C SER A 79 6.75 1.11 -12.92
N GLY A 80 6.93 -0.20 -13.08
CA GLY A 80 8.20 -0.88 -13.28
C GLY A 80 9.02 -1.12 -12.01
N LYS A 81 8.54 -0.70 -10.83
CA LYS A 81 9.28 -0.86 -9.56
C LYS A 81 8.76 -2.03 -8.73
N GLN A 82 9.69 -2.65 -8.00
CA GLN A 82 9.46 -3.82 -7.17
C GLN A 82 8.80 -3.51 -5.81
N GLY A 83 8.61 -2.23 -5.48
CA GLY A 83 8.27 -1.79 -4.12
C GLY A 83 6.87 -1.21 -3.96
N VAL A 84 6.65 -0.65 -2.77
CA VAL A 84 5.49 0.14 -2.37
C VAL A 84 5.97 1.56 -2.04
N GLU A 85 5.29 2.58 -2.54
CA GLU A 85 5.41 3.93 -2.02
C GLU A 85 4.16 4.27 -1.19
N VAL A 86 4.34 4.81 0.01
CA VAL A 86 3.25 5.21 0.92
C VAL A 86 3.46 6.66 1.33
N GLY A 87 2.43 7.50 1.23
CA GLY A 87 2.53 8.92 1.55
C GLY A 87 1.18 9.62 1.58
N GLY A 88 1.19 10.95 1.52
CA GLY A 88 -0.04 11.75 1.48
C GLY A 88 -0.86 11.64 2.76
N PHE A 89 -0.19 11.62 3.92
CA PHE A 89 -0.77 11.47 5.26
C PHE A 89 -1.64 12.67 5.66
N GLY A 90 -2.81 12.82 5.04
CA GLY A 90 -3.73 13.91 5.29
C GLY A 90 -4.63 13.61 6.49
N VAL A 91 -4.40 14.28 7.61
CA VAL A 91 -5.30 14.16 8.78
C VAL A 91 -6.35 15.26 8.75
N HIS A 92 -7.61 14.89 8.95
CA HIS A 92 -8.72 15.83 9.07
C HIS A 92 -8.48 16.83 10.21
N SER A 93 -9.01 18.04 10.11
CA SER A 93 -8.80 19.12 11.10
C SER A 93 -9.24 18.74 12.52
N SER A 94 -10.18 17.81 12.67
CA SER A 94 -10.59 17.26 13.97
C SER A 94 -9.60 16.25 14.58
N GLY A 95 -8.57 15.82 13.86
CA GLY A 95 -7.62 14.80 14.31
C GLY A 95 -8.16 13.36 14.30
N LYS A 96 -9.43 13.14 13.94
CA LYS A 96 -10.14 11.84 14.12
C LYS A 96 -10.19 10.94 12.89
N ARG A 97 -9.61 11.35 11.77
CA ARG A 97 -9.59 10.58 10.52
C ARG A 97 -8.36 10.93 9.72
N VAL A 98 -7.71 9.92 9.15
CA VAL A 98 -6.58 10.08 8.22
C VAL A 98 -6.93 9.55 6.84
N VAL A 99 -6.40 10.21 5.80
CA VAL A 99 -6.27 9.64 4.46
C VAL A 99 -4.80 9.32 4.22
N VAL A 100 -4.52 8.12 3.73
CA VAL A 100 -3.18 7.68 3.34
C VAL A 100 -3.25 7.18 1.90
N CYS A 101 -2.25 7.53 1.10
CA CYS A 101 -2.11 7.06 -0.27
C CYS A 101 -0.99 6.01 -0.34
N ALA A 102 -1.19 4.97 -1.13
CA ALA A 102 -0.15 4.00 -1.43
C ALA A 102 -0.18 3.62 -2.91
N THR A 103 0.98 3.39 -3.50
CA THR A 103 1.09 2.90 -4.87
C THR A 103 1.94 1.66 -4.93
N ILE A 104 1.54 0.74 -5.81
CA ILE A 104 2.30 -0.46 -6.18
C ILE A 104 2.27 -0.62 -7.68
N ASP A 105 3.27 -1.32 -8.20
CA ASP A 105 3.15 -1.96 -9.50
C ASP A 105 2.33 -3.25 -9.36
N ASN A 106 1.22 -3.39 -10.08
CA ASN A 106 0.31 -4.54 -9.95
C ASN A 106 0.85 -5.84 -10.56
N LEU A 107 1.78 -5.77 -11.50
CA LEU A 107 2.40 -6.97 -12.08
C LEU A 107 3.63 -7.40 -11.28
N LEU A 108 4.29 -6.45 -10.61
CA LEU A 108 5.47 -6.69 -9.76
C LEU A 108 5.07 -6.87 -8.30
N LYS A 109 5.06 -5.80 -7.49
CA LYS A 109 4.78 -5.92 -6.05
C LYS A 109 3.39 -6.46 -5.76
N GLY A 110 2.42 -6.23 -6.64
CA GLY A 110 1.08 -6.83 -6.56
C GLY A 110 1.00 -8.30 -6.98
N ALA A 111 2.06 -8.88 -7.57
CA ALA A 111 2.08 -10.27 -8.00
C ALA A 111 3.50 -10.88 -7.97
N ALA A 112 4.30 -10.68 -9.03
CA ALA A 112 5.55 -11.43 -9.25
C ALA A 112 6.62 -11.21 -8.16
N THR A 113 6.84 -9.97 -7.73
CA THR A 113 7.82 -9.65 -6.70
C THR A 113 7.43 -10.29 -5.38
N GLN A 114 6.17 -10.15 -4.98
CA GLN A 114 5.69 -10.70 -3.72
C GLN A 114 5.73 -12.23 -3.72
N CYS A 115 5.42 -12.86 -4.87
CA CYS A 115 5.58 -14.30 -5.06
C CYS A 115 7.04 -14.73 -4.84
N LEU A 116 7.99 -14.04 -5.47
CA LEU A 116 9.41 -14.39 -5.33
C LEU A 116 9.93 -14.15 -3.90
N GLN A 117 9.52 -13.07 -3.22
CA GLN A 117 9.84 -12.87 -1.81
C GLN A 117 9.33 -14.02 -0.94
N ASN A 118 8.07 -14.44 -1.13
CA ASN A 118 7.50 -15.55 -0.39
C ASN A 118 8.23 -16.87 -0.66
N MET A 119 8.58 -17.15 -1.92
CA MET A 119 9.36 -18.33 -2.30
C MET A 119 10.75 -18.31 -1.68
N ASN A 120 11.44 -17.17 -1.72
CA ASN A 120 12.76 -17.01 -1.11
C ASN A 120 12.70 -17.34 0.38
N LEU A 121 11.75 -16.74 1.11
CA LEU A 121 11.58 -17.00 2.54
C LEU A 121 11.23 -18.45 2.83
N ALA A 122 10.32 -19.06 2.06
CA ALA A 122 9.91 -20.44 2.25
C ALA A 122 11.04 -21.46 1.99
N LEU A 123 11.97 -21.13 1.09
CA LEU A 123 13.10 -21.98 0.71
C LEU A 123 14.40 -21.66 1.47
N GLY A 124 14.39 -20.65 2.35
CA GLY A 124 15.55 -20.26 3.14
C GLY A 124 16.59 -19.40 2.40
N TYR A 125 16.22 -18.79 1.28
CA TYR A 125 17.04 -17.81 0.56
C TYR A 125 16.91 -16.41 1.17
N GLY A 126 17.76 -15.47 0.71
CA GLY A 126 17.60 -14.06 1.05
C GLY A 126 16.30 -13.52 0.46
N GLU A 127 15.52 -12.75 1.25
CA GLU A 127 14.20 -12.24 0.85
C GLU A 127 14.22 -11.55 -0.53
N TYR A 128 15.31 -10.84 -0.85
CA TYR A 128 15.46 -10.04 -2.06
C TYR A 128 16.27 -10.74 -3.17
N ASP A 129 16.61 -12.02 -3.01
CA ASP A 129 17.35 -12.76 -4.03
C ASP A 129 16.55 -12.81 -5.34
N GLY A 130 17.18 -12.41 -6.44
CA GLY A 130 16.51 -12.29 -7.74
C GLY A 130 15.58 -11.08 -7.91
N ILE A 131 15.51 -10.17 -6.92
CA ILE A 131 14.67 -8.96 -6.96
C ILE A 131 15.56 -7.71 -7.07
N PRO A 132 15.50 -6.95 -8.19
CA PRO A 132 16.21 -5.68 -8.31
C PRO A 132 15.70 -4.65 -7.30
N LEU A 133 16.58 -4.06 -6.49
CA LEU A 133 16.21 -3.04 -5.51
C LEU A 133 16.26 -1.60 -6.06
N GLY A 134 16.62 -1.43 -7.34
CA GLY A 134 16.81 -0.14 -8.02
C GLY A 134 15.72 0.16 -9.05
#